data_AF-A0A812LJV6-F1
#
_entry.id   AF-A0A812LJV6-F1
#
_cell.length_a   1.000
_cell.length_b   1.000
_cell.length_c   1.000
_cell.angle_alpha   90.00
_cell.angle_beta   90.00
_cell.angle_gamma   90.00
#
_symmetry.space_group_name_H-M   'P 1'
#
loop_
_entity.id
_entity.type
_entity.pdbx_description
1 polymer ?
#
loop_
_entity_poly.entity_id
_entity_poly.type
_entity_poly.pdbx_seq_one_letter_code
_entity_poly.pdbx_strand_id
1 'polypeptide(L)'
;MLRMMAQCAANKGNECRNLHKLIHKTGKTLPVDISSEPTKVVLLSGRPRVATIRYPILYLSAWAKQLFSTGGQMLLGGHSLEDPDAYCRMLRVFWQRFRHVRPEHDVYDRADAEAGFDLGFCIPVAIHGDEGRGKLKRPVMVLSYQPLISFKGPRFVNSSGHSFTTRLLFTVVPSEMYYKQQTIDTLHAAMVRDLQSLYSDGITVWKQQTLKFRFVPVMLKGDWPYIRAAAHLATGFTSKRVCHLCSSEATRFG
;
A
#
# COMPACT_ATOMS: atom_id res chain seq x y z
N MET A 1 -14.65 4.90 13.60
CA MET A 1 -14.91 4.28 12.29
C MET A 1 -14.16 2.95 12.13
N LEU A 2 -12.82 2.92 12.27
CA LEU A 2 -12.00 1.72 12.07
C LEU A 2 -12.42 0.50 12.93
N ARG A 3 -12.72 0.71 14.23
CA ARG A 3 -13.26 -0.35 15.10
C ARG A 3 -14.60 -0.91 14.61
N MET A 4 -15.45 -0.06 14.05
CA MET A 4 -16.75 -0.47 13.49
C MET A 4 -16.56 -1.23 12.17
N MET A 5 -15.61 -0.81 11.34
CA MET A 5 -15.23 -1.54 10.12
C MET A 5 -14.68 -2.94 10.44
N ALA A 6 -13.89 -3.07 11.52
CA ALA A 6 -13.43 -4.37 11.99
C ALA A 6 -14.59 -5.28 12.41
N GLN A 7 -15.63 -4.72 13.06
CA GLN A 7 -16.83 -5.46 13.46
C GLN A 7 -17.69 -5.91 12.27
N CYS A 8 -17.68 -5.17 11.15
CA CYS A 8 -18.38 -5.61 9.94
C CYS A 8 -17.91 -6.99 9.44
N ALA A 9 -16.66 -7.33 9.75
CA ALA A 9 -16.04 -8.59 9.37
C ALA A 9 -16.15 -9.70 10.44
N ALA A 10 -16.89 -9.48 11.53
CA ALA A 10 -17.10 -10.51 12.55
C ALA A 10 -17.94 -11.69 12.01
N ASN A 11 -18.89 -11.42 11.12
CA ASN A 11 -19.73 -12.42 10.46
C ASN A 11 -19.20 -12.73 9.06
N LYS A 12 -18.55 -13.89 8.91
CA LYS A 12 -17.98 -14.33 7.63
C LYS A 12 -19.05 -14.47 6.54
N GLY A 13 -18.72 -14.05 5.30
CA GLY A 13 -19.58 -14.14 4.12
C GLY A 13 -20.57 -12.98 3.91
N ASN A 14 -20.69 -12.06 4.87
CA ASN A 14 -21.55 -10.86 4.77
C ASN A 14 -20.80 -9.55 5.01
N GLU A 15 -19.47 -9.56 4.98
CA GLU A 15 -18.60 -8.46 5.40
C GLU A 15 -18.84 -7.20 4.58
N CYS A 16 -18.88 -7.32 3.25
CA CYS A 16 -19.18 -6.19 2.35
C CYS A 16 -20.59 -5.64 2.59
N ARG A 17 -21.58 -6.52 2.78
CA ARG A 17 -22.97 -6.12 3.07
C ARG A 17 -23.05 -5.36 4.39
N ASN A 18 -22.37 -5.85 5.42
CA ASN A 18 -22.31 -5.23 6.74
C ASN A 18 -21.60 -3.88 6.68
N LEU A 19 -20.51 -3.78 5.91
CA LEU A 19 -19.80 -2.51 5.71
C LEU A 19 -20.68 -1.50 4.98
N HIS A 20 -21.35 -1.88 3.89
CA HIS A 20 -22.26 -0.99 3.17
C HIS A 20 -23.40 -0.52 4.07
N LYS A 21 -24.04 -1.44 4.82
CA LYS A 21 -25.08 -1.08 5.81
C LYS A 21 -24.55 -0.12 6.86
N LEU A 22 -23.33 -0.33 7.37
CA LEU A 22 -22.69 0.55 8.35
C LEU A 22 -22.48 1.96 7.78
N ILE A 23 -21.94 2.06 6.56
CA ILE A 23 -21.70 3.34 5.88
C ILE A 23 -23.03 4.08 5.68
N HIS A 24 -24.05 3.42 5.11
CA HIS A 24 -25.37 4.02 4.89
C HIS A 24 -26.05 4.43 6.21
N LYS A 25 -25.99 3.59 7.25
CA LYS A 25 -26.60 3.86 8.54
C LYS A 25 -25.96 5.05 9.26
N THR A 26 -24.64 5.18 9.15
CA THR A 26 -23.90 6.17 9.95
C THR A 26 -23.59 7.45 9.18
N GLY A 27 -23.69 7.42 7.84
CA GLY A 27 -23.19 8.50 6.97
C GLY A 27 -21.68 8.72 7.08
N LYS A 28 -20.95 7.86 7.80
CA LYS A 28 -19.52 8.04 8.05
C LYS A 28 -18.71 7.40 6.94
N THR A 29 -17.92 8.21 6.26
CA THR A 29 -16.82 7.77 5.40
C THR A 29 -15.49 8.05 6.12
N LEU A 30 -14.39 7.46 5.63
CA LEU A 30 -13.07 7.98 5.96
C LEU A 30 -12.79 9.10 4.95
N PRO A 31 -12.73 10.38 5.38
CA PRO A 31 -12.49 11.52 4.50
C PRO A 31 -11.00 11.56 4.11
N VAL A 32 -10.57 10.59 3.31
CA VAL A 32 -9.23 10.58 2.72
C VAL A 32 -9.27 11.41 1.46
N ASP A 33 -8.38 12.37 1.35
CA ASP A 33 -8.30 13.25 0.19
C ASP A 33 -8.00 12.46 -1.09
N ILE A 34 -8.88 12.60 -2.08
CA ILE A 34 -8.71 12.00 -3.40
C ILE A 34 -7.91 12.97 -4.26
N SER A 35 -6.73 12.53 -4.70
CA SER A 35 -5.91 13.23 -5.68
C SER A 35 -6.15 12.69 -7.09
N SER A 36 -5.55 13.29 -8.10
CA SER A 36 -5.64 12.79 -9.47
C SER A 36 -4.33 12.91 -10.23
N GLU A 37 -4.06 11.92 -11.08
CA GLU A 37 -2.85 11.85 -11.90
C GLU A 37 -3.21 11.82 -13.39
N PRO A 38 -2.59 12.69 -14.23
CA PRO A 38 -2.75 12.63 -15.68
C PRO A 38 -2.30 11.27 -16.21
N THR A 39 -3.26 10.40 -16.53
CA THR A 39 -3.00 9.00 -16.90
C THR A 39 -3.62 8.71 -18.25
N LYS A 40 -2.82 8.14 -19.17
CA LYS A 40 -3.33 7.63 -20.45
C LYS A 40 -4.14 6.37 -20.20
N VAL A 41 -5.37 6.36 -20.69
CA VAL A 41 -6.31 5.23 -20.58
C VAL A 41 -7.03 5.00 -21.91
N VAL A 42 -7.57 3.80 -22.07
CA VAL A 42 -8.53 3.48 -23.13
C VAL A 42 -9.94 3.77 -22.63
N LEU A 43 -10.67 4.61 -23.38
CA LEU A 43 -12.08 4.89 -23.13
C LEU A 43 -12.94 4.02 -24.04
N LEU A 44 -13.85 3.25 -23.44
CA LEU A 44 -14.74 2.31 -24.16
C LEU A 44 -16.15 2.86 -24.46
N SER A 45 -16.40 4.15 -24.21
CA SER A 45 -17.68 4.76 -24.58
C SER A 45 -17.73 4.97 -26.10
N GLY A 46 -18.39 4.05 -26.82
CA GLY A 46 -18.46 4.03 -28.27
C GLY A 46 -17.21 3.41 -28.92
N ARG A 47 -16.62 4.11 -29.89
CA ARG A 47 -15.37 3.65 -30.53
C ARG A 47 -14.20 3.78 -29.53
N PRO A 48 -13.44 2.70 -29.27
CA PRO A 48 -12.30 2.75 -28.37
C PRO A 48 -11.34 3.88 -28.75
N ARG A 49 -11.05 4.76 -27.81
CA ARG A 49 -10.11 5.87 -28.00
C ARG A 49 -9.17 6.00 -26.82
N VAL A 50 -7.95 6.44 -27.10
CA VAL A 50 -6.96 6.73 -26.06
C VAL A 50 -7.11 8.19 -25.64
N ALA A 51 -7.18 8.43 -24.34
CA ALA A 51 -7.23 9.78 -23.79
C ALA A 51 -6.38 9.85 -22.51
N THR A 52 -5.80 11.03 -22.25
CA THR A 52 -5.23 11.34 -20.94
C THR A 52 -6.34 11.91 -20.06
N ILE A 53 -6.61 11.26 -18.93
CA ILE A 53 -7.61 11.72 -17.95
C ILE A 53 -6.96 11.96 -16.60
N ARG A 54 -7.59 12.77 -15.75
CA ARG A 54 -7.22 12.93 -14.34
C ARG A 54 -7.70 11.70 -13.57
N TYR A 55 -6.87 10.66 -13.51
CA TYR A 55 -7.23 9.38 -12.90
C TYR A 55 -7.19 9.47 -11.38
N PRO A 56 -8.24 9.03 -10.66
CA PRO A 56 -8.30 9.18 -9.21
C PRO A 56 -7.30 8.27 -8.50
N ILE A 57 -6.63 8.84 -7.50
CA ILE A 57 -5.66 8.15 -6.66
C ILE A 57 -5.78 8.60 -5.20
N LEU A 58 -5.38 7.73 -4.28
CA LEU A 58 -5.39 7.93 -2.84
C LEU A 58 -3.98 7.73 -2.31
N TYR A 59 -3.24 8.82 -2.14
CA TYR A 59 -1.87 8.77 -1.66
C TYR A 59 -1.75 8.18 -0.25
N LEU A 60 -0.63 7.51 0.05
CA LEU A 60 -0.37 7.01 1.39
C LEU A 60 -0.23 8.19 2.36
N SER A 61 0.28 9.34 1.90
CA SER A 61 0.33 10.56 2.69
C SER A 61 -1.05 11.04 3.14
N ALA A 62 -2.05 11.00 2.26
CA ALA A 62 -3.44 11.33 2.58
C ALA A 62 -4.04 10.30 3.57
N TRP A 63 -3.81 9.01 3.35
CA TRP A 63 -4.21 7.97 4.29
C TRP A 63 -3.59 8.19 5.67
N ALA A 64 -2.30 8.43 5.73
CA ALA A 64 -1.57 8.57 6.98
C ALA A 64 -2.04 9.79 7.78
N LYS A 65 -2.24 10.95 7.13
CA LYS A 65 -2.86 12.14 7.77
C LYS A 65 -4.20 11.78 8.42
N GLN A 66 -5.05 11.05 7.69
CA GLN A 66 -6.37 10.68 8.18
C GLN A 66 -6.34 9.58 9.26
N LEU A 67 -5.39 8.66 9.21
CA LEU A 67 -5.24 7.63 10.23
C LEU A 67 -4.66 8.20 11.52
N PHE A 68 -3.69 9.11 11.44
CA PHE A 68 -3.16 9.80 12.60
C PHE A 68 -4.17 10.76 13.24
N SER A 69 -5.03 11.43 12.44
CA SER A 69 -6.12 12.26 12.99
C SER A 69 -7.12 11.44 13.83
N THR A 70 -7.20 10.13 13.58
CA THR A 70 -8.09 9.20 14.32
C THR A 70 -7.38 8.36 15.40
N GLY A 71 -6.09 8.63 15.68
CA GLY A 71 -5.33 8.01 16.77
C GLY A 71 -4.17 7.12 16.35
N GLY A 72 -4.01 6.82 15.05
CA GLY A 72 -2.84 6.14 14.50
C GLY A 72 -2.81 4.62 14.68
N GLN A 73 -3.75 4.00 15.39
CA GLN A 73 -3.70 2.57 15.77
C GLN A 73 -3.54 1.62 14.57
N MET A 74 -4.11 1.97 13.42
CA MET A 74 -4.00 1.15 12.22
C MET A 74 -2.57 1.09 11.66
N LEU A 75 -1.78 2.14 11.88
CA LEU A 75 -0.39 2.23 11.44
C LEU A 75 0.60 1.82 12.54
N LEU A 76 0.19 1.94 13.81
CA LEU A 76 1.03 1.75 14.99
C LEU A 76 0.74 0.42 15.70
N GLY A 77 0.31 -0.60 14.95
CA GLY A 77 0.14 -1.95 15.49
C GLY A 77 -0.91 -2.08 16.59
N GLY A 78 -1.92 -1.21 16.61
CA GLY A 78 -2.96 -1.14 17.63
C GLY A 78 -2.71 -0.11 18.72
N HIS A 79 -1.50 0.43 18.82
CA HIS A 79 -1.13 1.44 19.83
C HIS A 79 -1.63 2.83 19.45
N SER A 80 -2.01 3.62 20.46
CA SER A 80 -2.39 5.02 20.30
C SER A 80 -1.15 5.89 20.11
N LEU A 81 -1.30 7.05 19.46
CA LEU A 81 -0.29 8.12 19.47
C LEU A 81 0.08 8.60 20.89
N GLU A 82 -0.79 8.34 21.87
CA GLU A 82 -0.59 8.65 23.30
C GLU A 82 0.36 7.67 24.02
N ASP A 83 0.75 6.57 23.37
CA ASP A 83 1.64 5.55 23.95
C ASP A 83 2.92 5.39 23.09
N PRO A 84 3.79 6.42 23.08
CA PRO A 84 5.03 6.41 22.30
C PRO A 84 5.96 5.26 22.64
N ASP A 85 6.08 4.91 23.91
CA ASP A 85 6.99 3.86 24.33
C ASP A 85 6.60 2.50 23.76
N ALA A 86 5.29 2.20 23.65
CA ALA A 86 4.84 0.93 23.11
C ALA A 86 5.06 0.82 21.59
N TYR A 87 4.62 1.81 20.81
CA TYR A 87 4.78 1.72 19.35
C TYR A 87 6.25 1.89 18.92
N CYS A 88 7.03 2.75 19.58
CA CYS A 88 8.45 2.91 19.26
C CYS A 88 9.21 1.62 19.54
N ARG A 89 8.97 0.97 20.69
CA ARG A 89 9.57 -0.33 21.02
C ARG A 89 9.19 -1.38 19.99
N MET A 90 7.92 -1.46 19.62
CA MET A 90 7.43 -2.41 18.60
C MET A 90 8.14 -2.19 17.25
N LEU A 91 8.21 -0.95 16.78
CA LEU A 91 8.84 -0.63 15.50
C LEU A 91 10.35 -0.91 15.52
N ARG A 92 11.06 -0.54 16.59
CA ARG A 92 12.50 -0.88 16.75
C ARG A 92 12.74 -2.39 16.75
N VAL A 93 11.89 -3.18 17.42
CA VAL A 93 11.97 -4.65 17.40
C VAL A 93 11.76 -5.19 15.98
N PHE A 94 10.81 -4.63 15.22
CA PHE A 94 10.65 -4.99 13.81
C PHE A 94 11.94 -4.74 13.03
N TRP A 95 12.50 -3.53 13.12
CA TRP A 95 13.70 -3.15 12.36
C TRP A 95 14.94 -3.93 12.77
N GLN A 96 15.10 -4.23 14.05
CA GLN A 96 16.17 -5.11 14.54
C GLN A 96 16.08 -6.49 13.90
N ARG A 97 14.88 -7.08 13.83
CA ARG A 97 14.67 -8.39 13.18
C ARG A 97 14.85 -8.31 11.68
N PHE A 98 14.32 -7.27 11.04
CA PHE A 98 14.44 -7.08 9.60
C PHE A 98 15.91 -6.92 9.16
N ARG A 99 16.79 -6.38 10.01
CA ARG A 99 18.23 -6.21 9.71
C ARG A 99 18.92 -7.56 9.51
N HIS A 100 18.40 -8.63 10.12
CA HIS A 100 18.91 -9.99 9.92
C HIS A 100 18.50 -10.57 8.55
N VAL A 101 17.43 -10.05 7.95
CA VAL A 101 16.90 -10.52 6.65
C VAL A 101 17.44 -9.69 5.50
N ARG A 102 17.56 -8.37 5.70
CA ARG A 102 18.03 -7.38 4.72
C ARG A 102 18.98 -6.38 5.37
N PRO A 103 20.20 -6.80 5.77
CA PRO A 103 21.16 -5.89 6.41
C PRO A 103 21.56 -4.70 5.53
N GLU A 104 21.45 -4.84 4.21
CA GLU A 104 21.80 -3.86 3.17
C GLU A 104 20.73 -2.79 2.91
N HIS A 105 19.62 -2.80 3.66
CA HIS A 105 18.55 -1.83 3.43
C HIS A 105 18.97 -0.42 3.88
N ASP A 106 18.89 0.57 2.98
CA ASP A 106 19.27 1.98 3.18
C ASP A 106 18.74 2.62 4.47
N VAL A 107 17.61 2.15 4.98
CA VAL A 107 17.04 2.60 6.27
C VAL A 107 18.03 2.52 7.44
N TYR A 108 18.97 1.56 7.41
CA TYR A 108 19.98 1.41 8.45
C TYR A 108 21.09 2.45 8.31
N ASP A 109 21.56 2.69 7.09
CA ASP A 109 22.56 3.72 6.82
C ASP A 109 22.02 5.10 7.21
N ARG A 110 20.75 5.38 6.90
CA ARG A 110 20.07 6.62 7.32
C ARG A 110 19.90 6.72 8.83
N ALA A 111 19.51 5.64 9.50
CA ALA A 111 19.37 5.63 10.96
C ALA A 111 20.72 5.85 11.67
N ASP A 112 21.81 5.34 11.10
CA ASP A 112 23.16 5.48 11.66
C ASP A 112 23.78 6.86 11.33
N ALA A 113 23.43 7.50 10.20
CA ALA A 113 24.03 8.75 9.74
C ALA A 113 23.21 10.03 10.02
N GLU A 114 21.87 9.96 10.02
CA GLU A 114 21.01 11.15 10.10
C GLU A 114 20.50 11.38 11.53
N ALA A 115 20.92 12.50 12.14
CA ALA A 115 20.38 12.92 13.44
C ALA A 115 18.85 13.11 13.36
N GLY A 116 18.11 12.38 14.20
CA GLY A 116 16.64 12.40 14.22
C GLY A 116 15.96 11.42 13.26
N PHE A 117 16.71 10.52 12.61
CA PHE A 117 16.16 9.36 11.91
C PHE A 117 16.02 8.16 12.87
N ASP A 118 14.97 8.17 13.69
CA ASP A 118 14.70 7.10 14.65
C ASP A 118 13.81 6.00 14.04
N LEU A 119 14.30 4.76 14.08
CA LEU A 119 13.56 3.57 13.64
C LEU A 119 12.26 3.33 14.43
N GLY A 120 12.14 3.89 15.65
CA GLY A 120 10.91 3.93 16.43
C GLY A 120 9.78 4.74 15.80
N PHE A 121 10.09 5.58 14.81
CA PHE A 121 9.12 6.38 14.04
C PHE A 121 9.06 5.99 12.56
N CYS A 122 9.69 4.87 12.18
CA CYS A 122 9.72 4.36 10.82
C CYS A 122 8.70 3.22 10.67
N ILE A 123 7.61 3.46 9.95
CA ILE A 123 6.53 2.50 9.73
C ILE A 123 6.86 1.64 8.50
N PRO A 124 7.03 0.32 8.65
CA PRO A 124 7.29 -0.56 7.51
C PRO A 124 6.01 -0.81 6.71
N VAL A 125 6.09 -0.57 5.40
CA VAL A 125 4.98 -0.78 4.47
C VAL A 125 5.36 -1.69 3.30
N ALA A 126 4.39 -2.45 2.83
CA ALA A 126 4.45 -3.18 1.58
C ALA A 126 3.59 -2.49 0.53
N ILE A 127 4.07 -2.52 -0.72
CA ILE A 127 3.25 -2.20 -1.88
C ILE A 127 2.57 -3.49 -2.32
N HIS A 128 1.27 -3.41 -2.58
CA HIS A 128 0.46 -4.55 -2.92
C HIS A 128 -0.39 -4.29 -4.17
N GLY A 129 -0.27 -5.18 -5.16
CA GLY A 129 -1.15 -5.22 -6.32
C GLY A 129 -1.81 -6.59 -6.51
N ASP A 130 -3.02 -6.60 -7.05
CA ASP A 130 -3.85 -7.81 -7.17
C ASP A 130 -4.83 -7.62 -8.33
N GLU A 131 -4.82 -8.55 -9.28
CA GLU A 131 -5.73 -8.55 -10.43
C GLU A 131 -6.93 -9.45 -10.14
N GLY A 132 -7.92 -8.86 -9.47
CA GLY A 132 -9.17 -9.51 -9.19
C GLY A 132 -10.12 -9.52 -10.39
N ARG A 133 -11.30 -10.10 -10.20
CA ARG A 133 -12.42 -10.02 -11.14
C ARG A 133 -13.63 -9.39 -10.47
N GLY A 134 -14.22 -8.38 -11.11
CA GLY A 134 -15.48 -7.80 -10.66
C GLY A 134 -16.68 -8.73 -10.87
N LYS A 135 -17.89 -8.29 -10.49
CA LYS A 135 -19.15 -9.05 -10.68
C LYS A 135 -19.40 -9.43 -12.15
N LEU A 136 -18.90 -8.62 -13.08
CA LEU A 136 -18.99 -8.86 -14.53
C LEU A 136 -17.86 -9.75 -15.06
N LYS A 137 -17.09 -10.42 -14.19
CA LYS A 137 -15.92 -11.26 -14.51
C LYS A 137 -14.79 -10.55 -15.26
N ARG A 138 -14.86 -9.22 -15.36
CA ARG A 138 -13.86 -8.34 -15.97
C ARG A 138 -12.69 -8.16 -15.01
N PRO A 139 -11.43 -8.31 -15.47
CA PRO A 139 -10.26 -8.12 -14.63
C PRO A 139 -10.12 -6.66 -14.18
N VAL A 140 -9.69 -6.47 -12.94
CA VAL A 140 -9.48 -5.17 -12.33
C VAL A 140 -8.20 -5.22 -11.51
N MET A 141 -7.23 -4.36 -11.83
CA MET A 141 -6.05 -4.16 -11.00
C MET A 141 -6.39 -3.29 -9.81
N VAL A 142 -6.08 -3.77 -8.62
CA VAL A 142 -6.15 -3.00 -7.38
C VAL A 142 -4.74 -2.76 -6.89
N LEU A 143 -4.36 -1.48 -6.74
CA LEU A 143 -3.09 -1.09 -6.14
C LEU A 143 -3.35 -0.53 -4.74
N SER A 144 -2.52 -0.91 -3.77
CA SER A 144 -2.72 -0.58 -2.36
C SER A 144 -1.41 -0.60 -1.59
N TYR A 145 -1.41 0.08 -0.44
CA TYR A 145 -0.37 -0.02 0.58
C TYR A 145 -0.82 -0.96 1.68
N GLN A 146 0.14 -1.61 2.33
CA GLN A 146 -0.13 -2.49 3.46
C GLN A 146 0.91 -2.26 4.56
N PRO A 147 0.53 -1.72 5.72
CA PRO A 147 1.37 -1.77 6.92
C PRO A 147 1.76 -3.21 7.21
N LEU A 148 3.04 -3.47 7.46
CA LEU A 148 3.50 -4.85 7.71
C LEU A 148 3.10 -5.38 9.07
N ILE A 149 2.95 -4.49 10.04
CA ILE A 149 2.48 -4.84 11.37
C ILE A 149 0.96 -4.67 11.40
N SER A 150 0.26 -5.74 11.75
CA SER A 150 -1.20 -5.71 11.87
C SER A 150 -1.65 -4.72 12.94
N PHE A 151 -2.81 -4.07 12.76
CA PHE A 151 -3.44 -3.26 13.80
C PHE A 151 -3.77 -4.04 15.10
N LYS A 152 -3.69 -5.38 15.06
CA LYS A 152 -3.81 -6.24 16.25
C LYS A 152 -2.48 -6.44 16.99
N GLY A 153 -1.38 -5.91 16.44
CA GLY A 153 -0.03 -6.04 16.96
C GLY A 153 0.82 -7.10 16.23
N PRO A 154 2.11 -7.22 16.60
CA PRO A 154 3.12 -8.01 15.88
C PRO A 154 2.94 -9.53 16.02
N ARG A 155 2.07 -9.99 16.93
CA ARG A 155 1.74 -11.42 17.10
C ARG A 155 0.69 -11.91 16.11
N PHE A 156 0.13 -11.03 15.30
CA PHE A 156 -0.92 -11.33 14.34
C PHE A 156 -0.45 -11.03 12.93
N VAL A 157 -0.85 -11.90 12.00
CA VAL A 157 -0.63 -11.65 10.58
C VAL A 157 -1.72 -10.72 10.05
N ASN A 158 -1.43 -10.03 8.94
CA ASN A 158 -2.43 -9.20 8.29
C ASN A 158 -3.65 -9.97 7.75
N SER A 159 -3.58 -11.31 7.65
CA SER A 159 -4.74 -12.16 7.39
C SER A 159 -5.56 -12.52 8.64
N SER A 160 -5.08 -12.21 9.85
CA SER A 160 -5.83 -12.39 11.11
C SER A 160 -6.95 -11.37 11.28
N GLY A 161 -7.01 -10.35 10.42
CA GLY A 161 -8.10 -9.38 10.32
C GLY A 161 -8.71 -9.38 8.91
N HIS A 162 -9.66 -8.49 8.67
CA HIS A 162 -10.23 -8.30 7.34
C HIS A 162 -9.38 -7.35 6.50
N SER A 163 -9.48 -7.43 5.18
CA SER A 163 -8.76 -6.54 4.25
C SER A 163 -9.06 -5.05 4.50
N PHE A 164 -10.26 -4.74 5.00
CA PHE A 164 -10.71 -3.39 5.37
C PHE A 164 -9.81 -2.69 6.40
N THR A 165 -9.06 -3.45 7.18
CA THR A 165 -8.19 -2.93 8.24
C THR A 165 -6.71 -3.23 7.97
N THR A 166 -6.36 -3.66 6.77
CA THR A 166 -4.99 -4.08 6.43
C THR A 166 -4.51 -3.65 5.04
N ARG A 167 -5.40 -3.17 4.16
CA ARG A 167 -5.04 -2.58 2.86
C ARG A 167 -5.54 -1.14 2.77
N LEU A 168 -4.65 -0.22 2.42
CA LEU A 168 -4.93 1.19 2.16
C LEU A 168 -4.95 1.38 0.64
N LEU A 169 -6.13 1.65 0.09
CA LEU A 169 -6.30 1.71 -1.36
C LEU A 169 -5.48 2.86 -1.96
N PHE A 170 -4.71 2.61 -3.01
CA PHE A 170 -4.12 3.66 -3.83
C PHE A 170 -5.00 3.96 -5.03
N THR A 171 -5.30 2.96 -5.86
CA THR A 171 -6.18 3.12 -7.01
C THR A 171 -6.74 1.78 -7.50
N VAL A 172 -7.76 1.85 -8.35
CA VAL A 172 -8.42 0.71 -8.98
C VAL A 172 -8.50 0.98 -10.47
N VAL A 173 -8.02 0.06 -11.30
CA VAL A 173 -7.99 0.22 -12.76
C VAL A 173 -8.63 -0.99 -13.44
N PRO A 174 -9.76 -0.84 -14.14
CA PRO A 174 -10.29 -1.88 -14.99
C PRO A 174 -9.29 -2.23 -16.11
N SER A 175 -9.11 -3.52 -16.39
CA SER A 175 -8.17 -3.98 -17.42
C SER A 175 -8.45 -3.42 -18.80
N GLU A 176 -9.71 -3.12 -19.09
CA GLU A 176 -10.10 -2.55 -20.37
C GLU A 176 -9.68 -1.09 -20.55
N MET A 177 -9.31 -0.41 -19.44
CA MET A 177 -8.80 0.96 -19.48
C MET A 177 -7.29 1.01 -19.66
N TYR A 178 -6.58 -0.13 -19.64
CA TYR A 178 -5.13 -0.14 -19.80
C TYR A 178 -4.75 0.34 -21.21
N TYR A 179 -4.06 1.47 -21.29
CA TYR A 179 -3.32 1.84 -22.48
C TYR A 179 -1.91 1.26 -22.38
N LYS A 180 -1.76 0.02 -22.84
CA LYS A 180 -0.51 -0.76 -22.71
C LYS A 180 -0.03 -0.74 -21.25
N GLN A 181 1.28 -0.82 -21.05
CA GLN A 181 1.90 -0.75 -19.73
C GLN A 181 1.91 0.68 -19.15
N GLN A 182 1.79 1.70 -20.02
CA GLN A 182 1.92 3.12 -19.65
C GLN A 182 0.93 3.58 -18.58
N THR A 183 -0.29 3.03 -18.56
CA THR A 183 -1.28 3.33 -17.53
C THR A 183 -0.75 2.96 -16.14
N ILE A 184 -0.26 1.73 -15.98
CA ILE A 184 0.25 1.24 -14.71
C ILE A 184 1.57 1.93 -14.34
N ASP A 185 2.45 2.17 -15.31
CA ASP A 185 3.74 2.85 -15.07
C ASP A 185 3.54 4.27 -14.55
N THR A 186 2.57 5.00 -15.12
CA THR A 186 2.23 6.37 -14.69
C THR A 186 1.71 6.37 -13.25
N LEU A 187 0.84 5.42 -12.92
CA LEU A 187 0.29 5.27 -11.57
C LEU A 187 1.34 4.81 -10.56
N HIS A 188 2.25 3.91 -10.93
CA HIS A 188 3.40 3.54 -10.11
C HIS A 188 4.36 4.71 -9.90
N ALA A 189 4.64 5.51 -10.93
CA ALA A 189 5.49 6.69 -10.78
C ALA A 189 4.89 7.67 -9.77
N ALA A 190 3.57 7.88 -9.80
CA ALA A 190 2.88 8.68 -8.80
C ALA A 190 2.99 8.10 -7.40
N MET A 191 2.72 6.80 -7.24
CA MET A 191 2.88 6.09 -5.97
C MET A 191 4.31 6.23 -5.40
N VAL A 192 5.32 6.03 -6.24
CA VAL A 192 6.73 6.12 -5.85
C VAL A 192 7.11 7.53 -5.41
N ARG A 193 6.64 8.58 -6.09
CA ARG A 193 6.88 9.97 -5.67
C ARG A 193 6.36 10.24 -4.26
N ASP A 194 5.15 9.77 -3.94
CA ASP A 194 4.57 9.92 -2.60
C ASP A 194 5.38 9.12 -1.57
N LEU A 195 5.71 7.86 -1.86
CA LEU A 195 6.50 7.03 -0.96
C LEU A 195 7.91 7.59 -0.72
N GLN A 196 8.55 8.16 -1.74
CA GLN A 196 9.85 8.82 -1.61
C GLN A 196 9.78 10.02 -0.67
N SER A 197 8.78 10.90 -0.82
CA SER A 197 8.60 12.02 0.13
C SER A 197 8.30 11.53 1.54
N LEU A 198 7.47 10.48 1.70
CA LEU A 198 7.19 9.89 3.01
C LEU A 198 8.41 9.23 3.67
N TYR A 199 9.34 8.71 2.87
CA TYR A 199 10.58 8.12 3.36
C TYR A 199 11.62 9.19 3.70
N SER A 200 11.79 10.19 2.83
CA SER A 200 12.77 11.26 3.01
C SER A 200 12.33 12.25 4.08
N ASP A 201 11.15 12.85 3.90
CA ASP A 201 10.68 14.01 4.65
C ASP A 201 9.83 13.59 5.87
N GLY A 202 9.08 12.51 5.71
CA GLY A 202 8.10 12.02 6.68
C GLY A 202 6.81 12.85 6.72
N ILE A 203 5.89 12.45 7.61
CA ILE A 203 4.69 13.20 7.97
C ILE A 203 4.82 13.71 9.38
N THR A 204 4.63 15.02 9.53
CA THR A 204 4.51 15.66 10.83
C THR A 204 3.08 15.55 11.34
N VAL A 205 2.94 15.02 12.56
CA VAL A 205 1.68 14.93 13.29
C VAL A 205 1.80 15.85 14.52
N TRP A 206 0.86 16.78 14.65
CA TRP A 206 0.79 17.68 15.78
C TRP A 206 -0.11 17.12 16.89
N LYS A 207 0.47 16.96 18.07
CA LYS A 207 -0.23 16.68 19.33
C LYS A 207 0.33 17.61 20.42
N GLN A 208 0.68 17.07 21.59
CA GLN A 208 1.40 17.80 22.63
C GLN A 208 2.84 18.13 22.22
N GLN A 209 3.41 17.33 21.31
CA GLN A 209 4.70 17.55 20.66
C GLN A 209 4.60 17.24 19.17
N THR A 210 5.55 17.77 18.41
CA THR A 210 5.70 17.51 16.97
C THR A 210 6.31 16.13 16.77
N LEU A 211 5.53 15.18 16.29
CA LEU A 211 6.01 13.84 15.95
C LEU A 211 6.22 13.74 14.44
N LYS A 212 7.33 13.17 13.99
CA LYS A 212 7.62 12.94 12.58
C LYS A 212 7.71 11.45 12.29
N PHE A 213 6.72 10.92 11.56
CA PHE A 213 6.69 9.52 11.13
C PHE A 213 7.17 9.38 9.70
N ARG A 214 7.97 8.37 9.42
CA ARG A 214 8.40 8.01 8.06
C ARG A 214 7.78 6.70 7.64
N PHE A 215 7.50 6.54 6.36
CA PHE A 215 7.00 5.29 5.80
C PHE A 215 8.11 4.68 4.96
N VAL A 216 8.46 3.43 5.29
CA VAL A 216 9.60 2.75 4.67
C VAL A 216 9.05 1.59 3.84
N PRO A 217 9.06 1.69 2.50
CA PRO A 217 8.70 0.59 1.62
C PRO A 217 9.76 -0.51 1.74
N VAL A 218 9.37 -1.71 2.17
CA VAL A 218 10.33 -2.82 2.35
C VAL A 218 10.06 -4.02 1.44
N MET A 219 8.88 -4.07 0.80
CA MET A 219 8.56 -5.15 -0.14
C MET A 219 7.48 -4.77 -1.14
N LEU A 220 7.56 -5.43 -2.30
CA LEU A 220 6.50 -5.50 -3.30
C LEU A 220 5.86 -6.89 -3.22
N LYS A 221 4.54 -6.95 -3.13
CA LYS A 221 3.78 -8.21 -3.09
C LYS A 221 2.56 -8.15 -3.99
N GLY A 222 2.10 -9.30 -4.44
CA GLY A 222 0.90 -9.38 -5.25
C GLY A 222 0.79 -10.68 -6.00
N ASP A 223 -0.26 -10.79 -6.81
CA ASP A 223 -0.42 -11.89 -7.73
C ASP A 223 0.55 -11.78 -8.92
N TRP A 224 0.68 -12.88 -9.66
CA TRP A 224 1.59 -12.93 -10.80
C TRP A 224 1.28 -11.89 -11.89
N PRO A 225 0.00 -11.65 -12.28
CA PRO A 225 -0.35 -10.58 -13.20
C PRO A 225 0.17 -9.20 -12.78
N TYR A 226 0.03 -8.85 -11.49
CA TYR A 226 0.57 -7.60 -10.97
C TYR A 226 2.08 -7.54 -11.03
N ILE A 227 2.79 -8.54 -10.49
CA ILE A 227 4.26 -8.54 -10.44
C ILE A 227 4.84 -8.45 -11.85
N ARG A 228 4.22 -9.12 -12.82
CA ARG A 228 4.59 -9.04 -14.23
C ARG A 228 4.45 -7.62 -14.78
N ALA A 229 3.31 -6.97 -14.52
CA ALA A 229 3.06 -5.60 -14.94
C ALA A 229 4.07 -4.64 -14.28
N ALA A 230 4.24 -4.73 -12.96
CA ALA A 230 5.10 -3.85 -12.17
C ALA A 230 6.59 -3.95 -12.54
N ALA A 231 7.09 -5.16 -12.81
CA ALA A 231 8.50 -5.41 -13.11
C ALA A 231 8.79 -5.56 -14.62
N HIS A 232 7.83 -5.27 -15.49
CA HIS A 232 7.94 -5.45 -16.95
C HIS A 232 8.47 -6.85 -17.33
N LEU A 233 7.91 -7.89 -16.71
CA LEU A 233 8.30 -9.28 -16.98
C LEU A 233 7.58 -9.82 -18.22
N ALA A 234 8.25 -10.71 -18.93
CA ALA A 234 7.70 -11.41 -20.10
C ALA A 234 7.17 -12.79 -19.68
N THR A 235 6.16 -13.29 -20.40
CA THR A 235 5.56 -14.61 -20.18
C THR A 235 5.68 -15.49 -21.42
N GLY A 236 5.90 -16.80 -21.21
CA GLY A 236 6.01 -17.81 -22.27
C GLY A 236 7.36 -18.53 -22.21
N PHE A 237 7.42 -19.75 -22.74
CA PHE A 237 8.60 -20.63 -22.69
C PHE A 237 9.88 -20.02 -23.29
N THR A 238 9.74 -19.01 -24.16
CA THR A 238 10.84 -18.31 -24.84
C THR A 238 11.18 -16.95 -24.23
N SER A 239 10.55 -16.58 -23.10
CA SER A 239 10.75 -15.27 -22.48
C SER A 239 12.13 -15.13 -21.86
N LYS A 240 12.82 -14.03 -22.17
CA LYS A 240 14.16 -13.73 -21.64
C LYS A 240 14.16 -13.07 -20.26
N ARG A 241 13.01 -12.53 -19.82
CA ARG A 241 12.87 -11.80 -18.54
C ARG A 241 11.70 -12.35 -17.73
N VAL A 242 11.87 -13.58 -17.25
CA VAL A 242 10.84 -14.33 -16.50
C VAL A 242 10.89 -14.04 -15.00
N CYS A 243 12.04 -13.64 -14.47
CA CYS A 243 12.21 -13.36 -13.04
C CYS A 243 12.79 -11.95 -12.84
N HIS A 244 12.26 -11.21 -11.87
CA HIS A 244 12.77 -9.90 -11.48
C HIS A 244 14.00 -9.98 -10.55
N LEU A 245 14.31 -11.16 -10.00
CA LEU A 245 15.45 -11.40 -9.13
C LEU A 245 16.65 -12.04 -9.85
N CYS A 246 16.43 -12.66 -11.01
CA CYS A 246 17.51 -13.29 -11.77
C CYS A 246 18.02 -12.31 -12.83
N SER A 247 19.34 -12.07 -12.87
CA SER A 247 19.98 -11.52 -14.05
C SER A 247 19.76 -12.51 -15.22
N SER A 248 19.28 -12.02 -16.36
CA SER A 248 18.88 -12.84 -17.51
C SER A 248 20.06 -13.49 -18.26
N GLU A 249 21.18 -13.77 -17.59
CA GLU A 249 22.29 -14.58 -18.12
C GLU A 249 22.07 -16.08 -17.91
N ALA A 250 20.81 -16.52 -17.75
CA ALA A 250 20.47 -17.93 -17.80
C ALA A 250 20.65 -18.43 -19.25
N THR A 251 21.79 -19.05 -19.49
CA THR A 251 22.16 -19.87 -20.64
C THR A 251 20.98 -20.63 -21.21
N ARG A 252 20.83 -20.54 -22.53
CA ARG A 252 19.94 -21.40 -23.32
C ARG A 252 20.22 -22.86 -22.92
N PHE A 253 19.24 -23.52 -22.32
CA PHE A 253 19.24 -24.99 -22.32
C PHE A 253 19.04 -25.41 -23.78
N GLY A 254 20.14 -25.79 -24.42
CA GLY A 254 20.16 -26.45 -25.72
C GLY A 254 19.76 -27.91 -25.61
#